data_AF-A0A950BN58-F1
#
_entry.id   AF-A0A950BN58-F1
#
_cell.length_a   1.000
_cell.length_b   1.000
_cell.length_c   1.000
_cell.angle_alpha   90.00
_cell.angle_beta   90.00
_cell.angle_gamma   90.00
#
_symmetry.space_group_name_H-M   'P 1'
#
loop_
_entity.id
_entity.type
_entity.pdbx_description
1 polymer ?
#
loop_
_entity_poly.entity_id
_entity_poly.type
_entity_poly.pdbx_seq_one_letter_code
_entity_poly.pdbx_strand_id
1 'polypeptide(L)'
;MMAPPYGAFREGLADAMLDLGYEGACVSRASLTSWNKEKAWPSSFGHSVAEFVGTGLPIIPRHVLARGHEGSYRLAAFLNQPIIPHGHHQDCADGLDLVAHVVDAIGNIGDVVWCDISSISRSNYLTRQEGDVLFVKMLARRISLPVGNNVSQIMVERPWIADEADMQTLVWQEGNRTAFADRVGSQSQAAPLESAGVVELYSPPRNEIDPRIVKSPGLKPWTVTRRLLAEARDRMTPLATRLLR
;
A
#
# COMPACT_ATOMS: atom_id res chain seq x y z
N MET A 1 -0.68 -6.49 1.22
CA MET A 1 -0.36 -5.78 -0.04
C MET A 1 -0.45 -6.71 -1.23
N MET A 2 -0.84 -6.21 -2.41
CA MET A 2 -0.94 -6.99 -3.66
C MET A 2 -0.26 -6.26 -4.83
N ALA A 3 0.42 -6.98 -5.70
CA ALA A 3 0.88 -6.46 -6.99
C ALA A 3 0.22 -7.24 -8.13
N PRO A 4 -0.73 -6.65 -8.88
CA PRO A 4 -1.45 -7.39 -9.91
C PRO A 4 -0.52 -7.76 -11.07
N PRO A 5 -0.67 -8.97 -11.64
CA PRO A 5 0.07 -9.38 -12.82
C PRO A 5 -0.19 -8.39 -13.96
N TYR A 6 0.86 -8.02 -14.71
CA TYR A 6 0.81 -7.02 -15.78
C TYR A 6 0.30 -5.63 -15.35
N GLY A 7 0.19 -5.35 -14.04
CA GLY A 7 -0.47 -4.15 -13.54
C GLY A 7 -1.98 -4.14 -13.81
N ALA A 8 -2.59 -5.27 -14.17
CA ALA A 8 -3.99 -5.38 -14.53
C ALA A 8 -4.88 -5.32 -13.29
N PHE A 9 -5.31 -4.09 -12.95
CA PHE A 9 -6.14 -3.82 -11.78
C PHE A 9 -7.43 -3.13 -12.21
N ARG A 10 -8.58 -3.75 -11.91
CA ARG A 10 -9.90 -3.15 -12.11
C ARG A 10 -10.51 -2.75 -10.77
N GLU A 11 -11.20 -1.62 -10.75
CA GLU A 11 -11.85 -1.10 -9.55
C GLU A 11 -12.83 -2.08 -8.91
N GLY A 12 -13.59 -2.82 -9.72
CA GLY A 12 -14.54 -3.80 -9.21
C GLY A 12 -13.93 -4.96 -8.40
N LEU A 13 -12.59 -5.08 -8.35
CA LEU A 13 -11.90 -6.05 -7.50
C LEU A 13 -11.48 -5.49 -6.14
N ALA A 14 -11.52 -4.16 -5.95
CA ALA A 14 -10.97 -3.51 -4.77
C ALA A 14 -11.69 -3.94 -3.49
N ASP A 15 -13.02 -4.01 -3.52
CA ASP A 15 -13.83 -4.39 -2.35
C ASP A 15 -13.60 -5.86 -1.96
N ALA A 16 -13.58 -6.77 -2.93
CA ALA A 16 -13.28 -8.16 -2.67
C ALA A 16 -11.87 -8.35 -2.09
N MET A 17 -10.90 -7.53 -2.51
CA MET A 17 -9.56 -7.56 -1.93
C MET A 17 -9.54 -7.04 -0.50
N LEU A 18 -10.25 -5.95 -0.22
CA LEU A 18 -10.40 -5.46 1.14
C LEU A 18 -11.02 -6.54 2.04
N ASP A 19 -12.15 -7.11 1.62
CA ASP A 19 -12.85 -8.16 2.35
C ASP A 19 -11.93 -9.37 2.63
N LEU A 20 -10.99 -9.69 1.74
CA LEU A 20 -10.00 -10.75 1.92
C LEU A 20 -8.77 -10.35 2.77
N GLY A 21 -8.77 -9.16 3.37
CA GLY A 21 -7.72 -8.66 4.26
C GLY A 21 -6.52 -8.02 3.56
N TYR A 22 -6.62 -7.68 2.26
CA TYR A 22 -5.55 -6.93 1.61
C TYR A 22 -5.52 -5.47 2.08
N GLU A 23 -4.39 -5.03 2.63
CA GLU A 23 -4.20 -3.65 3.10
C GLU A 23 -4.10 -2.60 1.97
N GLY A 24 -3.84 -3.03 0.73
CA GLY A 24 -3.61 -2.15 -0.41
C GLY A 24 -3.06 -2.88 -1.63
N ALA A 25 -2.96 -2.18 -2.75
CA ALA A 25 -2.35 -2.68 -3.98
C ALA A 25 -1.28 -1.74 -4.54
N CYS A 26 -0.30 -2.31 -5.25
CA CYS A 26 0.83 -1.61 -5.82
C CYS A 26 0.73 -1.63 -7.36
N VAL A 27 0.31 -0.52 -7.95
CA VAL A 27 -0.05 -0.42 -9.37
C VAL A 27 0.46 0.90 -9.94
N SER A 28 1.11 0.86 -11.10
CA SER A 28 1.52 2.08 -11.79
C SER A 28 0.30 2.89 -12.22
N ARG A 29 0.37 4.22 -12.14
CA ARG A 29 -0.74 5.12 -12.55
C ARG A 29 -1.22 4.84 -13.96
N ALA A 30 -0.29 4.67 -14.91
CA ALA A 30 -0.62 4.33 -16.29
C ALA A 30 -1.40 3.02 -16.41
N SER A 31 -1.04 2.00 -15.62
CA SER A 31 -1.77 0.73 -15.62
C SER A 31 -3.15 0.92 -14.99
N LEU A 32 -3.24 1.60 -13.85
CA LEU A 32 -4.49 1.86 -13.17
C LEU A 32 -5.51 2.60 -14.07
N THR A 33 -5.09 3.65 -14.79
CA THR A 33 -5.97 4.36 -15.73
C THR A 33 -6.29 3.52 -16.97
N SER A 34 -5.31 2.79 -17.52
CA SER A 34 -5.52 1.95 -18.72
C SER A 34 -6.55 0.83 -18.52
N TRP A 35 -6.64 0.28 -17.31
CA TRP A 35 -7.57 -0.80 -16.96
C TRP A 35 -8.92 -0.29 -16.43
N ASN A 36 -9.05 1.01 -16.15
CA ASN A 36 -10.27 1.66 -15.66
C ASN A 36 -10.59 2.92 -16.48
N LYS A 37 -10.66 2.77 -17.81
CA LYS A 37 -10.83 3.89 -18.75
C LYS A 37 -12.12 4.68 -18.55
N GLU A 38 -13.16 4.02 -18.04
CA GLU A 38 -14.48 4.61 -17.84
C GLU A 38 -14.63 5.27 -16.46
N LYS A 39 -13.63 5.11 -15.57
CA LYS A 39 -13.66 5.76 -14.26
C LYS A 39 -13.39 7.25 -14.42
N ALA A 40 -14.27 8.07 -13.83
CA ALA A 40 -14.02 9.49 -13.64
C ALA A 40 -12.98 9.68 -12.53
N TRP A 41 -11.74 10.00 -12.92
CA TRP A 41 -10.67 10.30 -11.98
C TRP A 41 -10.79 11.74 -11.46
N PRO A 42 -10.48 11.99 -10.17
CA PRO A 42 -10.47 13.35 -9.65
C PRO A 42 -9.38 14.18 -10.31
N SER A 43 -9.54 15.51 -10.32
CA SER A 43 -8.51 16.44 -10.85
C SER A 43 -7.19 16.38 -10.09
N SER A 44 -7.21 15.85 -8.87
CA SER A 44 -6.04 15.60 -8.04
C SER A 44 -5.35 14.26 -8.30
N PHE A 45 -5.82 13.47 -9.26
CA PHE A 45 -5.25 12.15 -9.55
C PHE A 45 -3.74 12.23 -9.80
N GLY A 46 -3.00 11.42 -9.05
CA GLY A 46 -1.56 11.33 -9.09
C GLY A 46 -0.82 12.35 -8.21
N HIS A 47 -1.51 13.25 -7.53
CA HIS A 47 -0.90 14.17 -6.56
C HIS A 47 -0.81 13.53 -5.17
N SER A 48 -1.82 12.76 -4.77
CA SER A 48 -1.87 12.12 -3.45
C SER A 48 -0.85 10.98 -3.29
N VAL A 49 -0.51 10.66 -2.05
CA VAL A 49 0.39 9.55 -1.69
C VAL A 49 -0.17 8.18 -2.12
N ALA A 50 -1.50 8.05 -2.09
CA ALA A 50 -2.23 6.91 -2.62
C ALA A 50 -3.53 7.37 -3.30
N GLU A 51 -4.01 6.57 -4.25
CA GLU A 51 -5.34 6.69 -4.83
C GLU A 51 -6.28 5.68 -4.16
N PHE A 52 -7.50 6.08 -3.80
CA PHE A 52 -8.48 5.15 -3.26
C PHE A 52 -9.38 4.60 -4.37
N VAL A 53 -9.59 3.29 -4.35
CA VAL A 53 -10.44 2.59 -5.31
C VAL A 53 -11.45 1.72 -4.57
N GLY A 54 -12.65 1.55 -5.14
CA GLY A 54 -13.77 0.90 -4.47
C GLY A 54 -14.14 1.62 -3.18
N THR A 55 -14.38 0.87 -2.11
CA THR A 55 -14.72 1.39 -0.78
C THR A 55 -13.50 1.84 0.03
N GLY A 56 -12.35 2.09 -0.60
CA GLY A 56 -11.17 2.66 0.07
C GLY A 56 -9.95 1.75 0.11
N LEU A 57 -9.72 0.93 -0.92
CA LEU A 57 -8.44 0.22 -1.07
C LEU A 57 -7.39 1.24 -1.53
N PRO A 58 -6.30 1.46 -0.76
CA PRO A 58 -5.24 2.34 -1.20
C PRO A 58 -4.42 1.68 -2.33
N ILE A 59 -4.25 2.42 -3.42
CA ILE A 59 -3.37 2.09 -4.53
C ILE A 59 -2.11 2.94 -4.42
N ILE A 60 -1.00 2.27 -4.13
CA ILE A 60 0.31 2.89 -4.02
C ILE A 60 1.01 2.80 -5.38
N PRO A 61 1.48 3.92 -5.95
CA PRO A 61 2.13 3.91 -7.25
C PRO A 61 3.46 3.14 -7.21
N ARG A 62 3.73 2.39 -8.29
CA ARG A 62 5.05 1.83 -8.57
C ARG A 62 5.68 2.46 -9.81
N HIS A 63 6.99 2.43 -9.85
CA HIS A 63 7.84 3.04 -10.85
C HIS A 63 8.65 1.99 -11.57
N VAL A 64 8.91 2.14 -12.86
CA VAL A 64 9.73 1.19 -13.62
C VAL A 64 11.16 1.18 -13.06
N LEU A 65 11.73 -0.01 -12.89
CA LEU A 65 13.15 -0.23 -12.61
C LEU A 65 13.92 -0.18 -13.94
N ALA A 66 14.37 1.01 -14.34
CA ALA A 66 15.14 1.20 -15.55
C ALA A 66 15.97 2.50 -15.47
N ARG A 67 17.08 2.55 -16.20
CA ARG A 67 17.86 3.78 -16.38
C ARG A 67 17.01 4.83 -17.12
N GLY A 68 17.15 6.11 -16.76
CA GLY A 68 16.40 7.20 -17.38
C GLY A 68 15.03 7.48 -16.73
N HIS A 69 14.63 6.70 -15.72
CA HIS A 69 13.39 6.90 -14.97
C HIS A 69 13.56 7.71 -13.67
N GLU A 70 14.74 8.28 -13.43
CA GLU A 70 15.09 9.03 -12.22
C GLU A 70 14.21 10.26 -12.03
N GLY A 71 13.74 10.86 -13.13
CA GLY A 71 12.75 11.95 -13.08
C GLY A 71 11.45 11.55 -12.37
N SER A 72 11.01 10.29 -12.53
CA SER A 72 9.81 9.81 -11.85
C SER A 72 10.02 9.63 -10.34
N TYR A 73 11.24 9.26 -9.91
CA TYR A 73 11.59 9.16 -8.50
C TYR A 73 11.66 10.55 -7.85
N ARG A 74 12.27 11.51 -8.54
CA ARG A 74 12.32 12.92 -8.07
C ARG A 74 10.94 13.55 -7.96
N LEU A 75 10.06 13.30 -8.95
CA LEU A 75 8.68 13.78 -8.89
C LEU A 75 7.91 13.14 -7.73
N ALA A 76 8.07 11.83 -7.51
CA ALA A 76 7.44 11.17 -6.36
C ALA A 76 7.94 11.76 -5.03
N ALA A 77 9.24 11.97 -4.87
CA ALA A 77 9.80 12.60 -3.67
C ALA A 77 9.29 14.03 -3.46
N PHE A 78 9.21 14.84 -4.53
CA PHE A 78 8.64 16.19 -4.46
C PHE A 78 7.19 16.19 -3.97
N LEU A 79 6.41 15.19 -4.39
CA LEU A 79 5.01 15.01 -3.97
C LEU A 79 4.86 14.26 -2.64
N ASN A 80 5.98 13.97 -1.95
CA ASN A 80 6.03 13.15 -0.74
C ASN A 80 5.36 11.77 -0.91
N GLN A 81 5.57 11.15 -2.07
CA GLN A 81 5.04 9.86 -2.45
C GLN A 81 6.10 8.76 -2.26
N PRO A 82 5.71 7.53 -1.91
CA PRO A 82 6.65 6.43 -1.84
C PRO A 82 7.23 6.11 -3.21
N ILE A 83 8.51 5.77 -3.23
CA ILE A 83 9.22 5.34 -4.43
C ILE A 83 9.34 3.81 -4.37
N ILE A 84 8.57 3.12 -5.20
CA ILE A 84 8.60 1.65 -5.33
C ILE A 84 9.08 1.28 -6.73
N PRO A 85 10.40 1.08 -6.95
CA PRO A 85 10.90 0.54 -8.20
C PRO A 85 10.40 -0.89 -8.38
N HIS A 86 9.92 -1.21 -9.58
CA HIS A 86 9.48 -2.55 -9.95
C HIS A 86 10.14 -2.99 -11.25
N GLY A 87 10.58 -4.24 -11.25
CA GLY A 87 11.11 -4.93 -12.42
C GLY A 87 10.83 -6.42 -12.29
N HIS A 88 11.35 -7.18 -13.22
CA HIS A 88 11.40 -8.62 -13.19
C HIS A 88 12.82 -9.06 -12.81
N HIS A 89 12.96 -10.26 -12.25
CA HIS A 89 14.28 -10.77 -11.89
C HIS A 89 15.22 -10.89 -13.11
N GLN A 90 14.67 -11.06 -14.32
CA GLN A 90 15.44 -11.07 -15.57
C GLN A 90 16.08 -9.72 -15.89
N ASP A 91 15.57 -8.60 -15.36
CA ASP A 91 16.19 -7.28 -15.53
C ASP A 91 17.57 -7.23 -14.84
N CYS A 92 17.86 -8.19 -13.95
CA CYS A 92 19.14 -8.39 -13.27
C CYS A 92 19.94 -9.59 -13.81
N ALA A 93 19.58 -10.15 -14.98
CA ALA A 93 20.22 -11.34 -15.53
C ALA A 93 21.72 -11.15 -15.82
N ASP A 94 22.10 -9.92 -16.20
CA ASP A 94 23.47 -9.52 -16.54
C ASP A 94 24.23 -8.89 -15.35
N GLY A 95 23.64 -8.88 -14.15
CA GLY A 95 24.24 -8.31 -12.93
C GLY A 95 23.29 -7.40 -12.18
N LEU A 96 23.80 -6.79 -11.09
CA LEU A 96 23.03 -5.91 -10.21
C LEU A 96 23.26 -4.41 -10.49
N ASP A 97 23.98 -4.06 -11.55
CA ASP A 97 24.34 -2.67 -11.87
C ASP A 97 23.11 -1.78 -12.05
N LEU A 98 22.03 -2.31 -12.60
CA LEU A 98 20.76 -1.58 -12.71
C LEU A 98 20.18 -1.27 -11.33
N VAL A 99 20.21 -2.24 -10.41
CA VAL A 99 19.73 -2.06 -9.04
C VAL A 99 20.60 -1.06 -8.31
N ALA A 100 21.93 -1.21 -8.38
CA ALA A 100 22.88 -0.27 -7.78
C ALA A 100 22.66 1.16 -8.28
N HIS A 101 22.53 1.33 -9.60
CA HIS A 101 22.22 2.63 -10.21
C HIS A 101 20.92 3.24 -9.67
N VAL A 102 19.84 2.46 -9.55
CA VAL A 102 18.55 2.96 -9.04
C VAL A 102 18.62 3.26 -7.54
N VAL A 103 19.31 2.43 -6.76
CA VAL A 103 19.54 2.66 -5.32
C VAL A 103 20.32 3.95 -5.11
N ASP A 104 21.39 4.18 -5.87
CA ASP A 104 22.17 5.42 -5.81
C ASP A 104 21.34 6.62 -6.26
N ALA A 105 20.55 6.48 -7.33
CA ALA A 105 19.69 7.55 -7.81
C ALA A 105 18.64 7.97 -6.76
N ILE A 106 18.07 7.02 -6.02
CA ILE A 106 17.11 7.27 -4.95
C ILE A 106 17.82 7.83 -3.71
N GLY A 107 18.93 7.22 -3.29
CA GLY A 107 19.70 7.62 -2.12
C GLY A 107 20.22 9.06 -2.19
N ASN A 108 20.41 9.59 -3.40
CA ASN A 108 20.83 10.97 -3.62
C ASN A 108 19.68 12.00 -3.63
N ILE A 109 18.42 11.58 -3.40
CA ILE A 109 17.27 12.51 -3.37
C ILE A 109 17.15 13.21 -2.01
N GLY A 110 17.54 12.55 -0.91
CA GLY A 110 17.42 13.08 0.45
C GLY A 110 17.47 11.97 1.50
N ASP A 111 16.75 12.17 2.61
CA ASP A 111 16.65 11.18 3.68
C ASP A 111 15.78 10.00 3.26
N VAL A 112 16.41 8.93 2.77
CA VAL A 112 15.73 7.72 2.30
C VAL A 112 15.67 6.67 3.38
N VAL A 113 14.47 6.17 3.65
CA VAL A 113 14.24 4.98 4.48
C VAL A 113 13.83 3.82 3.59
N TRP A 114 14.65 2.76 3.56
CA TRP A 114 14.33 1.52 2.87
C TRP A 114 13.50 0.63 3.79
N CYS A 115 12.28 0.29 3.37
CA CYS A 115 11.38 -0.59 4.12
C CYS A 115 10.50 -1.42 3.16
N ASP A 116 9.75 -2.37 3.70
CA ASP A 116 8.82 -3.17 2.91
C ASP A 116 7.54 -2.40 2.56
N ILE A 117 6.78 -2.90 1.58
CA ILE A 117 5.57 -2.23 1.08
C ILE A 117 4.47 -2.12 2.15
N SER A 118 4.40 -3.04 3.10
CA SER A 118 3.43 -2.96 4.20
C SER A 118 3.80 -1.83 5.15
N SER A 119 5.10 -1.68 5.45
CA SER A 119 5.61 -0.54 6.22
C SER A 119 5.30 0.79 5.53
N ILE A 120 5.52 0.90 4.21
CA ILE A 120 5.14 2.09 3.41
C ILE A 120 3.64 2.38 3.54
N SER A 121 2.79 1.35 3.41
CA SER A 121 1.34 1.51 3.52
C SER A 121 0.93 1.98 4.92
N ARG A 122 1.55 1.45 5.97
CA ARG A 122 1.22 1.76 7.36
C ARG A 122 1.77 3.11 7.82
N SER A 123 2.78 3.65 7.15
CA SER A 123 3.22 5.03 7.36
C SER A 123 2.44 6.05 6.50
N ASN A 124 1.41 5.63 5.78
CA ASN A 124 0.68 6.51 4.86
C ASN A 124 -0.46 7.26 5.57
N TYR A 125 -0.16 8.44 6.09
CA TYR A 125 -1.11 9.34 6.73
C TYR A 125 -0.60 10.79 6.68
N LEU A 126 -1.49 11.74 6.96
CA LEU A 126 -1.12 13.12 7.22
C LEU A 126 -1.54 13.51 8.64
N THR A 127 -0.73 14.33 9.30
CA THR A 127 -1.01 14.80 10.65
C THR A 127 -0.97 16.32 10.75
N ARG A 128 -1.81 16.87 11.62
CA ARG A 128 -1.73 18.25 12.10
C ARG A 128 -1.99 18.24 13.60
N GLN A 129 -1.20 18.96 14.38
CA GLN A 129 -1.43 19.09 15.82
C GLN A 129 -2.01 20.47 16.13
N GLU A 130 -3.05 20.52 16.96
CA GLU A 130 -3.61 21.76 17.53
C GLU A 130 -3.78 21.57 19.04
N GLY A 131 -2.97 22.28 19.84
CA GLY A 131 -2.93 22.05 21.28
C GLY A 131 -2.49 20.63 21.61
N ASP A 132 -3.32 19.91 22.37
CA ASP A 132 -3.12 18.51 22.77
C ASP A 132 -3.87 17.50 21.86
N VAL A 133 -4.51 17.98 20.78
CA VAL A 133 -5.23 17.16 19.81
C VAL A 133 -4.37 16.92 18.56
N LEU A 134 -4.21 15.65 18.19
CA LEU A 134 -3.59 15.24 16.93
C LEU A 134 -4.66 14.85 15.92
N PHE A 135 -4.77 15.64 14.85
CA PHE A 135 -5.61 15.38 13.70
C PHE A 135 -4.86 14.45 12.76
N VAL A 136 -5.48 13.31 12.40
CA VAL A 136 -4.88 12.27 11.59
C VAL A 136 -5.77 11.99 10.40
N LYS A 137 -5.29 12.29 9.19
CA LYS A 137 -5.94 11.86 7.95
C LYS A 137 -5.31 10.54 7.51
N MET A 138 -6.08 9.46 7.62
CA MET A 138 -5.64 8.15 7.20
C MET A 138 -5.55 8.11 5.67
N LEU A 139 -4.40 7.70 5.13
CA LEU A 139 -4.21 7.45 3.69
C LEU A 139 -4.01 5.94 3.39
N ALA A 140 -4.26 5.11 4.40
CA ALA A 140 -4.44 3.67 4.31
C ALA A 140 -5.46 3.21 5.37
N ARG A 141 -6.08 2.04 5.20
CA ARG A 141 -7.04 1.50 6.17
C ARG A 141 -6.40 0.96 7.45
N ARG A 142 -5.07 0.81 7.46
CA ARG A 142 -4.27 0.46 8.64
C ARG A 142 -3.03 1.33 8.65
N ILE A 143 -2.78 2.04 9.75
CA ILE A 143 -1.59 2.88 9.91
C ILE A 143 -0.96 2.71 11.29
N SER A 144 0.36 2.93 11.33
CA SER A 144 1.20 2.93 12.53
C SER A 144 1.59 4.38 12.82
N LEU A 145 0.96 4.99 13.82
CA LEU A 145 1.10 6.40 14.13
C LEU A 145 2.00 6.61 15.37
N PRO A 146 3.22 7.15 15.22
CA PRO A 146 4.00 7.61 16.36
C PRO A 146 3.36 8.88 16.94
N VAL A 147 3.12 8.87 18.25
CA VAL A 147 2.49 9.96 19.00
C VAL A 147 3.41 10.40 20.14
N GLY A 148 3.63 11.71 20.25
CA GLY A 148 4.47 12.32 21.29
C GLY A 148 3.74 12.56 22.62
N ASN A 149 4.52 12.86 23.67
CA ASN A 149 4.02 13.11 25.03
C ASN A 149 3.09 14.33 25.17
N ASN A 150 3.05 15.19 24.16
CA ASN A 150 2.26 16.43 24.13
C ASN A 150 0.88 16.25 23.48
N VAL A 151 0.49 15.02 23.14
CA VAL A 151 -0.81 14.68 22.55
C VAL A 151 -1.60 13.86 23.55
N SER A 152 -2.78 14.34 23.93
CA SER A 152 -3.71 13.66 24.83
C SER A 152 -4.92 13.09 24.09
N GLN A 153 -5.16 13.52 22.85
CA GLN A 153 -6.33 13.16 22.05
C GLN A 153 -5.98 12.96 20.59
N ILE A 154 -6.68 12.03 19.94
CA ILE A 154 -6.57 11.78 18.49
C ILE A 154 -7.94 12.02 17.85
N MET A 155 -7.93 12.63 16.67
CA MET A 155 -9.10 12.79 15.82
C MET A 155 -8.79 12.27 14.42
N VAL A 156 -9.61 11.37 13.91
CA VAL A 156 -9.30 10.60 12.69
C VAL A 156 -10.22 11.01 11.55
N GLU A 157 -9.66 11.32 10.39
CA GLU A 157 -10.34 11.50 9.10
C GLU A 157 -10.05 10.30 8.18
N ARG A 158 -11.10 9.77 7.55
CA ARG A 158 -11.07 8.64 6.60
C ARG A 158 -11.65 9.09 5.25
N PRO A 159 -10.81 9.58 4.33
CA PRO A 159 -11.25 10.25 3.11
C PRO A 159 -11.96 9.34 2.09
N TRP A 160 -11.94 8.02 2.29
CA TRP A 160 -12.67 7.06 1.44
C TRP A 160 -14.13 6.84 1.88
N ILE A 161 -14.54 7.39 3.02
CA ILE A 161 -15.95 7.36 3.45
C ILE A 161 -16.60 8.65 2.96
N ALA A 162 -17.39 8.53 1.88
CA ALA A 162 -18.01 9.69 1.22
C ALA A 162 -19.30 10.16 1.90
N ASP A 163 -20.03 9.25 2.55
CA ASP A 163 -21.29 9.53 3.23
C ASP A 163 -21.07 9.46 4.74
N GLU A 164 -21.37 10.55 5.47
CA GLU A 164 -21.28 10.57 6.94
C GLU A 164 -22.22 9.56 7.60
N ALA A 165 -23.28 9.14 6.91
CA ALA A 165 -24.16 8.07 7.38
C ALA A 165 -23.53 6.66 7.22
N ASP A 166 -22.46 6.51 6.43
CA ASP A 166 -21.69 5.27 6.31
C ASP A 166 -20.75 5.10 7.53
N MET A 167 -21.36 4.72 8.65
CA MET A 167 -20.66 4.47 9.90
C MET A 167 -19.88 3.14 9.83
N GLN A 168 -18.56 3.21 9.71
CA GLN A 168 -17.65 2.06 9.70
C GLN A 168 -16.84 1.98 11.00
N THR A 169 -16.53 0.76 11.44
CA THR A 169 -15.70 0.53 12.62
C THR A 169 -14.33 1.19 12.45
N LEU A 170 -13.88 1.86 13.51
CA LEU A 170 -12.55 2.41 13.68
C LEU A 170 -11.98 1.87 15.00
N VAL A 171 -10.81 1.26 14.94
CA VAL A 171 -10.13 0.61 16.07
C VAL A 171 -8.78 1.25 16.29
N TRP A 172 -8.45 1.59 17.54
CA TRP A 172 -7.15 2.11 17.94
C TRP A 172 -6.52 1.14 18.92
N GLN A 173 -5.29 0.72 18.66
CA GLN A 173 -4.55 -0.16 19.55
C GLN A 173 -3.32 0.57 20.10
N GLU A 174 -3.20 0.54 21.43
CA GLU A 174 -2.01 0.97 22.17
C GLU A 174 -1.31 -0.30 22.66
N GLY A 175 -0.24 -0.70 21.97
CA GLY A 175 0.40 -2.00 22.20
C GLY A 175 -0.56 -3.16 21.92
N ASN A 176 -0.81 -4.01 22.92
CA ASN A 176 -1.70 -5.18 22.81
C ASN A 176 -3.15 -4.91 23.24
N ARG A 177 -3.48 -3.66 23.57
CA ARG A 177 -4.79 -3.29 24.12
C ARG A 177 -5.56 -2.44 23.10
N THR A 178 -6.82 -2.79 22.88
CA THR A 178 -7.76 -1.91 22.17
C THR A 178 -8.15 -0.75 23.08
N ALA A 179 -7.67 0.45 22.75
CA ALA A 179 -7.96 1.67 23.50
C ALA A 179 -9.30 2.31 23.06
N PHE A 180 -9.63 2.17 21.78
CA PHE A 180 -10.86 2.70 21.20
C PHE A 180 -11.38 1.72 20.15
N ALA A 181 -12.69 1.50 20.11
CA ALA A 181 -13.38 0.77 19.07
C ALA A 181 -14.82 1.26 18.97
N ASP A 182 -15.14 1.98 17.90
CA ASP A 182 -16.51 2.49 17.67
C ASP A 182 -16.83 2.57 16.18
N ARG A 183 -18.11 2.70 15.85
CA ARG A 183 -18.57 3.01 14.51
C ARG A 183 -18.58 4.53 14.32
N VAL A 184 -17.86 4.98 13.32
CA VAL A 184 -17.63 6.40 13.05
C VAL A 184 -17.88 6.67 11.56
N GLY A 185 -18.23 7.91 11.19
CA GLY A 185 -18.40 8.35 9.79
C GLY A 185 -17.07 8.69 9.12
N SER A 186 -17.02 9.70 8.27
CA SER A 186 -15.76 10.11 7.63
C SER A 186 -14.77 10.68 8.66
N GLN A 187 -15.28 11.25 9.76
CA GLN A 187 -14.49 11.88 10.81
C GLN A 187 -14.91 11.38 12.20
N SER A 188 -13.93 11.10 13.07
CA SER A 188 -14.19 10.80 14.49
C SER A 188 -14.32 12.05 15.33
N GLN A 189 -14.98 11.92 16.48
CA GLN A 189 -14.74 12.85 17.58
C GLN A 189 -13.31 12.65 18.12
N ALA A 190 -12.79 13.67 18.80
CA ALA A 190 -11.54 13.53 19.54
C ALA A 190 -11.73 12.48 20.64
N ALA A 191 -10.91 11.43 20.64
CA ALA A 191 -10.92 10.43 21.70
C ALA A 191 -9.57 10.41 22.43
N PRO A 192 -9.58 10.09 23.74
CA PRO A 192 -8.41 10.19 24.59
C PRO A 192 -7.35 9.15 24.21
N LEU A 193 -6.10 9.52 24.41
CA LEU A 193 -4.93 8.66 24.32
C LEU A 193 -4.35 8.49 25.73
N GLU A 194 -4.09 7.26 26.14
CA GLU A 194 -3.58 6.99 27.49
C GLU A 194 -2.08 7.17 27.61
N SER A 195 -1.34 6.94 26.52
CA SER A 195 0.12 6.99 26.54
C SER A 195 0.73 7.44 25.22
N ALA A 196 1.90 8.08 25.31
CA ALA A 196 2.74 8.30 24.13
C ALA A 196 3.35 6.99 23.64
N GLY A 197 3.65 6.92 22.35
CA GLY A 197 4.17 5.71 21.72
C GLY A 197 3.64 5.53 20.30
N VAL A 198 3.58 4.28 19.84
CA VAL A 198 2.99 3.94 18.54
C VAL A 198 1.56 3.48 18.75
N VAL A 199 0.63 4.16 18.09
CA VAL A 199 -0.79 3.82 18.04
C VAL A 199 -1.10 3.21 16.69
N GLU A 200 -1.66 2.00 16.68
CA GLU A 200 -2.16 1.38 15.46
C GLU A 200 -3.61 1.82 15.23
N LEU A 201 -3.87 2.52 14.13
CA LEU A 201 -5.23 2.88 13.73
C LEU A 201 -5.67 1.95 12.61
N TYR A 202 -6.83 1.33 12.78
CA TYR A 202 -7.35 0.34 11.85
C TYR A 202 -8.84 0.56 11.55
N SER A 203 -9.19 0.60 10.26
CA SER A 203 -10.55 0.73 9.76
C SER A 203 -10.88 -0.51 8.92
N PRO A 204 -11.36 -1.61 9.56
CA PRO A 204 -11.70 -2.84 8.85
C PRO A 204 -12.76 -2.59 7.77
N PRO A 205 -12.77 -3.39 6.70
CA PRO A 205 -13.87 -3.40 5.74
C PRO A 205 -15.13 -3.98 6.38
N ARG A 206 -16.29 -3.65 5.80
CA ARG A 206 -17.60 -4.06 6.32
C ARG A 206 -17.78 -5.58 6.36
N ASN A 207 -17.23 -6.27 5.37
CA ASN A 207 -17.35 -7.72 5.23
C ASN A 207 -15.98 -8.39 5.36
N GLU A 208 -15.17 -7.97 6.35
CA GLU A 208 -13.87 -8.60 6.58
C GLU A 208 -14.03 -10.12 6.78
N ILE A 209 -13.28 -10.87 5.96
CA ILE A 209 -13.22 -12.33 5.98
C ILE A 209 -11.90 -12.72 6.62
N ASP A 210 -11.95 -13.46 7.72
CA ASP A 210 -10.74 -14.02 8.31
C ASP A 210 -10.13 -15.04 7.31
N PRO A 211 -8.95 -14.78 6.73
CA PRO A 211 -8.36 -15.68 5.74
C PRO A 211 -8.04 -17.06 6.33
N ARG A 212 -7.91 -17.18 7.66
CA ARG A 212 -7.63 -18.46 8.35
C ARG A 212 -8.82 -19.41 8.34
N ILE A 213 -10.04 -18.89 8.19
CA ILE A 213 -11.26 -19.72 8.08
C ILE A 213 -11.62 -20.05 6.63
N VAL A 214 -10.99 -19.37 5.66
CA VAL A 214 -11.19 -19.66 4.23
C VAL A 214 -10.51 -20.98 3.88
N LYS A 215 -11.32 -21.99 3.53
CA LYS A 215 -10.81 -23.29 3.12
C LYS A 215 -9.92 -23.16 1.89
N SER A 216 -8.65 -23.54 2.03
CA SER A 216 -7.73 -23.56 0.90
C SER A 216 -8.23 -24.51 -0.18
N PRO A 217 -8.14 -24.14 -1.48
CA PRO A 217 -8.41 -25.07 -2.56
C PRO A 217 -7.47 -26.28 -2.43
N GLY A 218 -8.01 -27.49 -2.56
CA GLY A 218 -7.22 -28.71 -2.44
C GLY A 218 -6.08 -28.76 -3.46
N LEU A 219 -4.93 -29.29 -3.05
CA LEU A 219 -3.78 -29.50 -3.92
C LEU A 219 -4.13 -30.51 -5.02
N LYS A 220 -4.35 -30.02 -6.24
CA LYS A 220 -4.51 -30.87 -7.42
C LYS A 220 -3.10 -31.28 -7.92
N PRO A 221 -2.89 -32.54 -8.36
CA PRO A 221 -1.59 -32.98 -8.90
C PRO A 221 -1.03 -32.03 -9.96
N TRP A 222 -1.91 -31.55 -10.85
CA TRP A 222 -1.56 -30.56 -11.88
C TRP A 222 -0.99 -29.25 -11.32
N THR A 223 -1.49 -28.77 -10.17
CA THR A 223 -0.96 -27.54 -9.53
C THR A 223 0.49 -27.73 -9.12
N VAL A 224 0.85 -28.91 -8.62
CA VAL A 224 2.22 -29.25 -8.24
C VAL A 224 3.10 -29.37 -9.48
N THR A 225 2.66 -30.12 -10.49
CA THR A 225 3.40 -30.26 -11.76
C THR A 225 3.65 -28.90 -12.41
N ARG A 226 2.61 -28.05 -12.51
CA ARG A 226 2.74 -26.70 -13.06
C ARG A 226 3.73 -25.85 -12.29
N ARG A 227 3.73 -25.93 -10.95
CA ARG A 227 4.69 -25.21 -10.11
C ARG A 227 6.12 -25.65 -10.39
N LEU A 228 6.37 -26.96 -10.41
CA LEU A 228 7.71 -27.50 -10.68
C LEU A 228 8.21 -27.12 -12.08
N LEU A 229 7.37 -27.21 -13.10
CA LEU A 229 7.73 -26.81 -14.46
C LEU A 229 8.02 -25.30 -14.57
N ALA A 230 7.21 -24.46 -13.92
CA ALA A 230 7.44 -23.02 -13.89
C ALA A 230 8.75 -22.67 -13.18
N GLU A 231 9.01 -23.28 -12.02
CA GLU A 231 10.24 -23.08 -11.26
C GLU A 231 11.48 -23.56 -12.03
N ALA A 232 11.39 -24.73 -12.68
CA ALA A 232 12.46 -25.24 -13.53
C ALA A 232 12.73 -24.29 -14.70
N ARG A 233 11.69 -23.83 -15.40
CA ARG A 233 11.83 -22.85 -16.48
C ARG A 233 12.49 -21.57 -15.98
N ASP A 234 12.01 -21.01 -14.87
CA ASP A 234 12.50 -19.73 -14.36
C ASP A 234 13.96 -19.84 -13.87
N ARG A 235 14.39 -21.00 -13.35
CA ARG A 235 15.80 -21.27 -13.00
C ARG A 235 16.70 -21.55 -14.20
N MET A 236 16.19 -22.20 -15.24
CA MET A 236 16.98 -22.57 -16.43
C MET A 236 17.10 -21.44 -17.45
N THR A 237 16.09 -20.56 -17.55
CA THR A 237 16.06 -19.49 -18.56
C THR A 237 17.30 -18.58 -18.48
N PRO A 238 17.76 -18.11 -17.30
CA PRO A 238 18.98 -17.31 -17.21
C PRO A 238 20.24 -18.06 -17.66
N LEU A 239 20.31 -19.37 -17.45
CA LEU A 239 21.45 -20.21 -17.85
C LEU A 239 21.49 -20.42 -19.36
N ALA A 240 20.34 -20.70 -19.97
CA ALA A 240 20.24 -20.89 -21.42
C ALA A 240 20.62 -19.60 -22.19
N THR A 241 20.17 -18.44 -21.72
CA THR A 241 20.52 -17.13 -22.33
C THR A 241 22.02 -16.83 -22.24
N ARG A 242 22.70 -17.26 -21.17
CA ARG A 242 24.15 -17.09 -21.01
C ARG A 242 24.98 -18.04 -21.88
N LEU A 243 24.50 -19.26 -22.12
CA LEU A 243 25.19 -20.24 -22.96
C LEU A 243 25.03 -19.97 -24.47
N LEU A 244 24.03 -19.18 -24.85
CA LEU A 244 23.72 -18.82 -26.24
C LEU A 244 24.25 -17.42 -26.64
N ARG A 245 24.89 -16.69 -25.73
CA ARG A 245 25.64 -15.45 -25.99
C ARG A 245 27.12 -15.78 -26.09
#